data_AF-A0A517X2C9-F1
#
_entry.id   AF-A0A517X2C9-F1
#
_cell.length_a   1.000
_cell.length_b   1.000
_cell.length_c   1.000
_cell.angle_alpha   90.00
_cell.angle_beta   90.00
_cell.angle_gamma   90.00
#
_symmetry.space_group_name_H-M   'P 1'
#
loop_
_entity.id
_entity.type
_entity.pdbx_description
1 polymer ?
#
loop_
_entity_poly.entity_id
_entity_poly.type
_entity_poly.pdbx_seq_one_letter_code
_entity_poly.pdbx_strand_id
1 'polypeptide(L)'
;MNTESQPRILITGMGILSPIGVGVEAFQDSLLSGKSGIKKSELYSYLAVPDIGVGEVSDFTESSAKKQYLKKQRKSIKVMCREIQMGVASANLAMEDSELDLSTIDSERFGIEFGANLMLSPPSVLYGACMASTEGTEFKYDHWGADGLPKMEPLWLLKYLPNMPACHIGIIIDARGPNNSITQAEASGNLVLGEAQRVIERGWADVMIAGVTGTRVHEVKSIHAKFWDQLADSPAEYSKRSRPFDKGRTGQVVGEAACSLLLEEKSHAEKRGAKIWGELLGTGASCVLKPSGEPDVRTAITNSIKAALNRAGVQPDDIGHINAHGLGDTVFDVKEFQAIQDVFGDKATEIPVTALKSYFGNSGSACGIVEASGSLVALKQGLIPATLNYEEPDPDCPLNVVRNEPLATNNKLFLKISTTTCGQASASVICGA
;
A
#
# COMPACT_ATOMS: atom_id res chain seq x y z
N MET A 1 18.76 18.80 18.24
CA MET A 1 18.57 17.52 18.97
C MET A 1 19.65 16.59 18.49
N ASN A 2 20.41 15.95 19.39
CA ASN A 2 21.45 15.00 19.03
C ASN A 2 20.82 13.84 18.25
N THR A 3 21.25 13.64 17.01
CA THR A 3 20.82 12.51 16.16
C THR A 3 21.40 11.18 16.63
N GLU A 4 22.44 11.17 17.47
CA GLU A 4 23.04 9.97 18.04
C GLU A 4 22.19 9.28 19.13
N SER A 5 21.09 9.89 19.60
CA SER A 5 20.25 9.33 20.66
C SER A 5 18.86 8.84 20.21
N GLN A 6 18.55 8.87 18.91
CA GLN A 6 17.26 8.35 18.43
C GLN A 6 17.35 6.83 18.20
N PRO A 7 16.36 6.06 18.68
CA PRO A 7 16.33 4.63 18.45
C PRO A 7 16.29 4.35 16.96
N ARG A 8 17.05 3.35 16.52
CA ARG A 8 17.08 2.89 15.13
C ARG A 8 15.96 1.87 14.94
N ILE A 9 15.28 1.92 13.79
CA ILE A 9 14.05 1.16 13.53
C ILE A 9 14.33 0.13 12.43
N LEU A 10 14.39 -1.13 12.82
CA LEU A 10 14.63 -2.25 11.91
C LEU A 10 13.31 -2.84 11.40
N ILE A 11 13.32 -3.28 10.15
CA ILE A 11 12.23 -4.06 9.56
C ILE A 11 12.60 -5.53 9.71
N THR A 12 11.88 -6.25 10.57
CA THR A 12 12.24 -7.62 10.99
C THR A 12 11.31 -8.70 10.47
N GLY A 13 10.14 -8.32 9.96
CA GLY A 13 9.15 -9.24 9.39
C GLY A 13 8.40 -8.61 8.23
N MET A 14 7.97 -9.44 7.29
CA MET A 14 7.26 -9.01 6.09
C MET A 14 6.17 -10.00 5.70
N GLY A 15 4.95 -9.50 5.55
CA GLY A 15 3.80 -10.27 5.06
C GLY A 15 3.17 -9.59 3.87
N ILE A 16 3.03 -10.30 2.75
CA ILE A 16 2.58 -9.75 1.47
C ILE A 16 1.37 -10.53 0.95
N LEU A 17 0.33 -9.82 0.56
CA LEU A 17 -0.74 -10.29 -0.30
C LEU A 17 -0.80 -9.37 -1.52
N SER A 18 -0.40 -9.86 -2.69
CA SER A 18 -0.45 -9.08 -3.91
C SER A 18 -0.89 -9.94 -5.11
N PRO A 19 -1.29 -9.29 -6.23
CA PRO A 19 -1.63 -9.96 -7.48
C PRO A 19 -0.52 -10.83 -8.09
N ILE A 20 0.73 -10.63 -7.67
CA ILE A 20 1.87 -11.42 -8.14
C ILE A 20 2.35 -12.45 -7.11
N GLY A 21 1.69 -12.58 -5.96
CA GLY A 21 1.99 -13.62 -4.99
C GLY A 21 1.51 -13.31 -3.58
N VAL A 22 1.16 -14.37 -2.85
CA VAL A 22 0.93 -14.32 -1.40
C VAL A 22 2.12 -14.95 -0.67
N GLY A 23 2.69 -14.20 0.26
CA GLY A 23 3.95 -14.53 0.92
C GLY A 23 5.17 -14.00 0.17
N VAL A 24 6.30 -13.90 0.88
CA VAL A 24 7.54 -13.29 0.37
C VAL A 24 8.13 -14.06 -0.80
N GLU A 25 8.16 -15.39 -0.74
CA GLU A 25 8.79 -16.24 -1.77
C GLU A 25 8.07 -16.12 -3.12
N ALA A 26 6.76 -16.37 -3.16
CA ALA A 26 5.96 -16.28 -4.39
C ALA A 26 5.99 -14.87 -4.99
N PHE A 27 6.02 -13.84 -4.14
CA PHE A 27 6.14 -12.45 -4.55
C PHE A 27 7.53 -12.16 -5.16
N GLN A 28 8.61 -12.61 -4.51
CA GLN A 28 9.98 -12.46 -5.01
C GLN A 28 10.16 -13.12 -6.37
N ASP A 29 9.73 -14.38 -6.51
CA ASP A 29 9.90 -15.14 -7.74
C ASP A 29 9.20 -14.46 -8.91
N SER A 30 7.97 -13.98 -8.70
CA SER A 30 7.20 -13.27 -9.73
C SER A 30 7.78 -11.89 -10.04
N LEU A 31 8.25 -11.15 -9.03
CA LEU A 31 8.85 -9.83 -9.20
C LEU A 31 10.13 -9.90 -10.05
N LEU A 32 11.03 -10.83 -9.70
CA LEU A 32 12.33 -10.98 -10.35
C LEU A 32 12.24 -11.63 -11.74
N SER A 33 11.22 -12.48 -11.97
CA SER A 33 10.95 -13.05 -13.30
C SER A 33 10.13 -12.14 -14.21
N GLY A 34 9.70 -10.97 -13.75
CA GLY A 34 8.95 -10.00 -14.56
C GLY A 34 7.49 -10.39 -14.83
N LYS A 35 6.87 -11.19 -13.94
CA LYS A 35 5.50 -11.67 -14.13
C LYS A 35 4.49 -10.57 -13.76
N SER A 36 3.71 -10.11 -14.74
CA SER A 36 2.57 -9.20 -14.51
C SER A 36 1.42 -9.92 -13.81
N GLY A 37 0.86 -9.27 -12.79
CA GLY A 37 -0.37 -9.66 -12.11
C GLY A 37 -1.62 -9.00 -12.69
N ILE A 38 -1.47 -8.16 -13.72
CA ILE A 38 -2.60 -7.51 -14.38
C ILE A 38 -3.26 -8.45 -15.38
N LYS A 39 -4.54 -8.73 -15.16
CA LYS A 39 -5.34 -9.63 -16.01
C LYS A 39 -6.81 -9.22 -16.04
N LYS A 40 -7.62 -9.95 -16.79
CA LYS A 40 -9.07 -9.86 -16.70
C LYS A 40 -9.52 -10.31 -15.31
N SER A 41 -10.46 -9.61 -14.69
CA SER A 41 -10.96 -10.03 -13.36
C SER A 41 -11.73 -11.34 -13.42
N GLU A 42 -11.51 -12.17 -12.41
CA GLU A 42 -12.17 -13.46 -12.20
C GLU A 42 -12.95 -13.47 -10.88
N LEU A 43 -12.54 -12.65 -9.91
CA LEU A 43 -13.13 -12.63 -8.56
C LEU A 43 -14.38 -11.78 -8.43
N TYR A 44 -14.52 -10.73 -9.24
CA TYR A 44 -15.63 -9.79 -9.14
C TYR A 44 -16.55 -9.96 -10.33
N SER A 45 -17.75 -10.47 -10.07
CA SER A 45 -18.80 -10.66 -11.10
C SER A 45 -19.24 -9.35 -11.73
N TYR A 46 -19.03 -8.22 -11.04
CA TYR A 46 -19.42 -6.88 -11.48
C TYR A 46 -18.32 -5.85 -11.15
N LEU A 47 -17.19 -5.91 -11.86
CA LEU A 47 -16.46 -4.66 -12.09
C LEU A 47 -17.42 -3.71 -12.81
N ALA A 48 -17.72 -2.56 -12.21
CA ALA A 48 -18.65 -1.62 -12.81
C ALA A 48 -18.13 -1.05 -14.14
N VAL A 49 -16.83 -1.20 -14.39
CA VAL A 49 -16.19 -0.85 -15.65
C VAL A 49 -15.95 -2.12 -16.47
N PRO A 50 -16.64 -2.31 -17.61
CA PRO A 50 -16.35 -3.42 -18.50
C PRO A 50 -14.95 -3.25 -19.12
N ASP A 51 -14.29 -4.38 -19.40
CA ASP A 51 -13.07 -4.45 -20.22
C ASP A 51 -11.84 -3.69 -19.67
N ILE A 52 -11.70 -3.61 -18.34
CA ILE A 52 -10.46 -3.15 -17.70
C ILE A 52 -9.60 -4.32 -17.22
N GLY A 53 -8.28 -4.16 -17.34
CA GLY A 53 -7.32 -5.03 -16.64
C GLY A 53 -7.30 -4.68 -15.17
N VAL A 54 -7.12 -5.66 -14.30
CA VAL A 54 -7.02 -5.48 -12.85
C VAL A 54 -5.89 -6.30 -12.25
N GLY A 55 -5.29 -5.77 -11.18
CA GLY A 55 -4.43 -6.53 -10.29
C GLY A 55 -5.24 -7.08 -9.12
N GLU A 56 -5.76 -8.29 -9.23
CA GLU A 56 -6.50 -8.96 -8.14
C GLU A 56 -5.64 -10.00 -7.42
N VAL A 57 -5.84 -10.16 -6.11
CA VAL A 57 -5.13 -11.19 -5.32
C VAL A 57 -5.89 -12.51 -5.47
N SER A 58 -5.76 -13.16 -6.63
CA SER A 58 -6.56 -14.34 -7.00
C SER A 58 -6.37 -15.55 -6.07
N ASP A 59 -5.18 -15.70 -5.48
CA ASP A 59 -4.89 -16.79 -4.53
C ASP A 59 -5.59 -16.59 -3.18
N PHE A 60 -6.09 -15.38 -2.90
CA PHE A 60 -6.88 -15.08 -1.71
C PHE A 60 -8.37 -15.23 -2.04
N THR A 61 -8.90 -16.43 -1.90
CA THR A 61 -10.31 -16.78 -2.07
C THR A 61 -10.97 -16.94 -0.70
N GLU A 62 -12.30 -17.06 -0.66
CA GLU A 62 -13.01 -17.37 0.60
C GLU A 62 -12.50 -18.68 1.24
N SER A 63 -12.17 -19.67 0.40
CA SER A 63 -11.64 -20.96 0.83
C SER A 63 -10.24 -20.81 1.42
N SER A 64 -9.31 -20.14 0.73
CA SER A 64 -7.93 -19.98 1.23
C SER A 64 -7.87 -19.04 2.43
N ALA A 65 -8.69 -17.98 2.48
CA ALA A 65 -8.85 -17.16 3.68
C ALA A 65 -9.23 -18.03 4.89
N LYS A 66 -10.27 -18.87 4.79
CA LYS A 66 -10.74 -19.72 5.91
C LYS A 66 -9.77 -20.87 6.23
N LYS A 67 -9.17 -21.50 5.23
CA LYS A 67 -8.45 -22.77 5.40
C LYS A 67 -6.95 -22.57 5.69
N GLN A 68 -6.36 -21.50 5.16
CA GLN A 68 -4.93 -21.24 5.18
C GLN A 68 -4.62 -19.99 6.01
N TYR A 69 -4.96 -18.80 5.51
CA TYR A 69 -4.41 -17.54 6.03
C TYR A 69 -5.06 -17.03 7.33
N LEU A 70 -6.34 -17.33 7.55
CA LEU A 70 -7.11 -16.93 8.73
C LEU A 70 -7.65 -18.15 9.48
N LYS A 71 -6.94 -19.28 9.41
CA LYS A 71 -7.36 -20.56 10.03
C LYS A 71 -7.64 -20.41 11.53
N LYS A 72 -6.81 -19.63 12.25
CA LYS A 72 -6.97 -19.36 13.69
C LYS A 72 -8.13 -18.41 13.97
N GLN A 73 -8.53 -17.58 13.00
CA GLN A 73 -9.55 -16.54 13.10
C GLN A 73 -10.90 -16.93 12.46
N ARG A 74 -11.12 -18.22 12.14
CA ARG A 74 -12.34 -18.68 11.43
C ARG A 74 -13.66 -18.17 12.01
N LYS A 75 -13.74 -17.99 13.35
CA LYS A 75 -14.96 -17.51 14.03
C LYS A 75 -15.23 -16.02 13.80
N SER A 76 -14.20 -15.21 13.57
CA SER A 76 -14.29 -13.76 13.35
C SER A 76 -14.30 -13.36 11.87
N ILE A 77 -13.94 -14.25 10.94
CA ILE A 77 -13.99 -13.96 9.48
C ILE A 77 -15.35 -13.39 9.04
N LYS A 78 -16.46 -13.86 9.62
CA LYS A 78 -17.81 -13.40 9.26
C LYS A 78 -18.05 -11.90 9.53
N VAL A 79 -17.25 -11.27 10.40
CA VAL A 79 -17.31 -9.84 10.70
C VAL A 79 -16.20 -9.03 9.99
N MET A 80 -15.54 -9.61 8.99
CA MET A 80 -14.49 -8.96 8.21
C MET A 80 -14.90 -8.89 6.73
N CYS A 81 -14.86 -7.71 6.10
CA CYS A 81 -14.82 -7.64 4.63
C CYS A 81 -13.48 -8.18 4.09
N ARG A 82 -13.38 -8.37 2.77
CA ARG A 82 -12.17 -8.86 2.11
C ARG A 82 -10.92 -8.06 2.46
N GLU A 83 -11.02 -6.73 2.51
CA GLU A 83 -9.88 -5.85 2.82
C GLU A 83 -9.36 -6.08 4.25
N ILE A 84 -10.27 -6.22 5.22
CA ILE A 84 -9.90 -6.58 6.60
C ILE A 84 -9.26 -7.98 6.64
N GLN A 85 -9.84 -8.95 5.93
CA GLN A 85 -9.29 -10.30 5.88
C GLN A 85 -7.86 -10.32 5.30
N MET A 86 -7.61 -9.59 4.21
CA MET A 86 -6.27 -9.46 3.63
C MET A 86 -5.31 -8.74 4.58
N GLY A 87 -5.76 -7.69 5.28
CA GLY A 87 -4.94 -6.96 6.26
C GLY A 87 -4.53 -7.82 7.45
N VAL A 88 -5.46 -8.59 8.02
CA VAL A 88 -5.16 -9.54 9.10
C VAL A 88 -4.24 -10.67 8.61
N ALA A 89 -4.48 -11.16 7.38
CA ALA A 89 -3.63 -12.19 6.77
C ALA A 89 -2.19 -11.69 6.55
N SER A 90 -2.00 -10.44 6.10
CA SER A 90 -0.66 -9.89 5.91
C SER A 90 0.07 -9.75 7.23
N ALA A 91 -0.62 -9.35 8.31
CA ALA A 91 -0.04 -9.31 9.64
C ALA A 91 0.36 -10.70 10.15
N ASN A 92 -0.47 -11.72 9.97
CA ASN A 92 -0.11 -13.10 10.31
C ASN A 92 1.17 -13.55 9.58
N LEU A 93 1.26 -13.28 8.28
CA LEU A 93 2.45 -13.62 7.48
C LEU A 93 3.70 -12.85 7.94
N ALA A 94 3.56 -11.57 8.31
CA ALA A 94 4.67 -10.77 8.82
C ALA A 94 5.19 -11.30 10.17
N MET A 95 4.27 -11.72 11.04
CA MET A 95 4.61 -12.35 12.32
C MET A 95 5.32 -13.69 12.11
N GLU A 96 4.83 -14.52 11.18
CA GLU A 96 5.47 -15.78 10.80
C GLU A 96 6.89 -15.55 10.25
N ASP A 97 7.07 -14.59 9.33
CA ASP A 97 8.37 -14.26 8.74
C ASP A 97 9.37 -13.66 9.75
N SER A 98 8.87 -12.97 10.79
CA SER A 98 9.70 -12.35 11.84
C SER A 98 10.23 -13.32 12.89
N GLU A 99 9.63 -14.51 12.97
CA GLU A 99 9.84 -15.49 14.04
C GLU A 99 9.69 -14.91 15.46
N LEU A 100 8.86 -13.87 15.62
CA LEU A 100 8.64 -13.21 16.91
C LEU A 100 7.85 -14.15 17.85
N ASP A 101 8.45 -14.52 18.99
CA ASP A 101 7.78 -15.26 20.04
C ASP A 101 6.95 -14.32 20.93
N LEU A 102 5.64 -14.26 20.66
CA LEU A 102 4.68 -13.44 21.41
C LEU A 102 4.71 -13.68 22.93
N SER A 103 5.14 -14.85 23.41
CA SER A 103 5.20 -15.12 24.86
C SER A 103 6.33 -14.37 25.58
N THR A 104 7.28 -13.84 24.81
CA THR A 104 8.44 -13.10 25.32
C THR A 104 8.30 -11.58 25.15
N ILE A 105 7.25 -11.12 24.46
CA ILE A 105 7.01 -9.71 24.15
C ILE A 105 6.11 -9.09 25.21
N ASP A 106 6.46 -7.89 25.64
CA ASP A 106 5.57 -7.06 26.44
C ASP A 106 4.43 -6.54 25.57
N SER A 107 3.23 -7.09 25.77
CA SER A 107 2.00 -6.68 25.09
C SER A 107 1.74 -5.17 25.17
N GLU A 108 2.10 -4.50 26.26
CA GLU A 108 1.90 -3.05 26.43
C GLU A 108 2.87 -2.22 25.57
N ARG A 109 3.94 -2.86 25.08
CA ARG A 109 4.96 -2.26 24.21
C ARG A 109 4.90 -2.79 22.77
N PHE A 110 3.81 -3.47 22.43
CA PHE A 110 3.50 -3.89 21.07
C PHE A 110 2.31 -3.09 20.54
N GLY A 111 2.56 -2.19 19.58
CA GLY A 111 1.54 -1.39 18.92
C GLY A 111 1.26 -1.77 17.47
N ILE A 112 0.25 -1.13 16.90
CA ILE A 112 -0.22 -1.35 15.53
C ILE A 112 -0.58 -0.01 14.90
N GLU A 113 -0.03 0.26 13.74
CA GLU A 113 -0.46 1.34 12.87
C GLU A 113 -0.88 0.74 11.53
N PHE A 114 -2.12 0.99 11.10
CA PHE A 114 -2.67 0.33 9.93
C PHE A 114 -3.33 1.28 8.94
N GLY A 115 -2.86 1.26 7.69
CA GLY A 115 -3.39 2.08 6.62
C GLY A 115 -4.54 1.38 5.90
N ALA A 116 -5.68 2.03 5.85
CA ALA A 116 -6.83 1.58 5.07
C ALA A 116 -7.64 2.80 4.64
N ASN A 117 -8.29 2.75 3.48
CA ASN A 117 -9.24 3.80 3.11
C ASN A 117 -10.66 3.39 3.54
N LEU A 118 -11.66 4.23 3.21
CA LEU A 118 -13.07 3.88 3.29
C LEU A 118 -13.30 2.47 2.73
N MET A 119 -13.81 1.56 3.56
CA MET A 119 -14.24 0.24 3.12
C MET A 119 -15.75 0.34 2.85
N LEU A 120 -16.16 -0.02 1.64
CA LEU A 120 -17.54 0.15 1.21
C LEU A 120 -18.25 -1.20 1.25
N SER A 121 -19.48 -1.22 1.76
CA SER A 121 -20.33 -2.40 1.63
C SER A 121 -20.76 -2.58 0.17
N PRO A 122 -20.88 -3.83 -0.33
CA PRO A 122 -21.48 -4.07 -1.63
C PRO A 122 -22.97 -3.68 -1.61
N PRO A 123 -23.57 -3.31 -2.75
CA PRO A 123 -24.97 -2.86 -2.82
C PRO A 123 -25.97 -3.85 -2.23
N SER A 124 -25.67 -5.15 -2.31
CA SER A 124 -26.49 -6.24 -1.78
C SER A 124 -26.75 -6.14 -0.28
N VAL A 125 -25.88 -5.48 0.49
CA VAL A 125 -26.05 -5.30 1.94
C VAL A 125 -27.28 -4.44 2.26
N LEU A 126 -27.57 -3.43 1.45
CA LEU A 126 -28.71 -2.53 1.69
C LEU A 126 -29.98 -2.97 0.96
N TYR A 127 -29.88 -3.91 0.02
CA TYR A 127 -30.97 -4.28 -0.88
C TYR A 127 -32.26 -4.64 -0.14
N GLY A 128 -32.20 -5.53 0.86
CA GLY A 128 -33.39 -5.98 1.59
C GLY A 128 -34.10 -4.84 2.35
N ALA A 129 -33.32 -3.96 3.00
CA ALA A 129 -33.85 -2.80 3.71
C ALA A 129 -34.44 -1.76 2.75
N CYS A 130 -33.78 -1.54 1.61
CA CYS A 130 -34.27 -0.64 0.58
C CYS A 130 -35.60 -1.13 -0.01
N MET A 131 -35.69 -2.41 -0.35
CA MET A 131 -36.92 -3.00 -0.88
C MET A 131 -38.08 -2.95 0.11
N ALA A 132 -37.81 -3.17 1.40
CA ALA A 132 -38.83 -3.05 2.45
C ALA A 132 -39.33 -1.61 2.64
N SER A 133 -38.51 -0.62 2.27
CA SER A 133 -38.82 0.81 2.35
C SER A 133 -39.24 1.39 0.99
N THR A 134 -39.67 0.57 0.03
CA THR A 134 -40.02 1.02 -1.33
C THR A 134 -41.48 0.69 -1.65
N GLU A 135 -42.20 1.68 -2.18
CA GLU A 135 -43.55 1.50 -2.73
C GLU A 135 -43.55 1.79 -4.23
N GLY A 136 -43.88 0.78 -5.04
CA GLY A 136 -43.74 0.89 -6.50
C GLY A 136 -42.30 1.12 -6.90
N THR A 137 -41.99 2.31 -7.43
CA THR A 137 -40.63 2.73 -7.82
C THR A 137 -40.05 3.82 -6.92
N GLU A 138 -40.72 4.18 -5.83
CA GLU A 138 -40.33 5.30 -4.97
C GLU A 138 -39.89 4.82 -3.59
N PHE A 139 -38.70 5.25 -3.16
CA PHE A 139 -38.20 4.99 -1.82
C PHE A 139 -38.87 5.90 -0.80
N LYS A 140 -39.42 5.30 0.27
CA LYS A 140 -40.15 5.97 1.35
C LYS A 140 -39.27 6.06 2.60
N TYR A 141 -38.70 7.23 2.82
CA TYR A 141 -37.77 7.47 3.95
C TYR A 141 -38.41 7.26 5.32
N ASP A 142 -39.70 7.53 5.46
CA ASP A 142 -40.49 7.32 6.67
C ASP A 142 -40.68 5.83 7.01
N HIS A 143 -40.64 4.94 6.00
CA HIS A 143 -40.70 3.49 6.20
C HIS A 143 -39.37 2.91 6.66
N TRP A 144 -38.25 3.63 6.50
CA TRP A 144 -36.92 3.11 6.84
C TRP A 144 -36.82 2.62 8.27
N GLY A 145 -37.34 3.39 9.23
CA GLY A 145 -37.25 3.04 10.65
C GLY A 145 -38.05 1.79 11.01
N ALA A 146 -39.25 1.64 10.44
CA ALA A 146 -40.19 0.58 10.79
C ALA A 146 -39.97 -0.70 9.97
N ASP A 147 -39.72 -0.57 8.67
CA ASP A 147 -39.70 -1.69 7.72
C ASP A 147 -38.28 -2.01 7.23
N GLY A 148 -37.47 -0.98 6.95
CA GLY A 148 -36.11 -1.12 6.44
C GLY A 148 -35.11 -1.61 7.48
N LEU A 149 -35.01 -0.92 8.62
CA LEU A 149 -34.03 -1.17 9.67
C LEU A 149 -34.07 -2.61 10.20
N PRO A 150 -35.24 -3.25 10.43
CA PRO A 150 -35.29 -4.66 10.83
C PRO A 150 -34.75 -5.67 9.80
N LYS A 151 -34.53 -5.25 8.55
CA LYS A 151 -33.94 -6.09 7.49
C LYS A 151 -32.43 -5.96 7.39
N MET A 152 -31.83 -5.03 8.14
CA MET A 152 -30.38 -4.85 8.17
C MET A 152 -29.71 -5.90 9.06
N GLU A 153 -28.56 -6.42 8.62
CA GLU A 153 -27.70 -7.25 9.48
C GLU A 153 -27.09 -6.39 10.60
N PRO A 154 -27.31 -6.67 11.90
CA PRO A 154 -26.90 -5.77 12.98
C PRO A 154 -25.41 -5.44 13.03
N LEU A 155 -24.55 -6.40 12.66
CA LEU A 155 -23.09 -6.22 12.68
C LEU A 155 -22.52 -5.77 11.33
N TRP A 156 -23.35 -5.28 10.40
CA TRP A 156 -22.91 -4.90 9.07
C TRP A 156 -21.79 -3.86 9.12
N LEU A 157 -21.92 -2.83 9.98
CA LEU A 157 -20.97 -1.73 10.03
C LEU A 157 -19.58 -2.19 10.46
N LEU A 158 -19.49 -3.12 11.42
CA LEU A 158 -18.21 -3.67 11.89
C LEU A 158 -17.41 -4.35 10.77
N LYS A 159 -18.06 -4.78 9.69
CA LYS A 159 -17.39 -5.41 8.55
C LYS A 159 -16.63 -4.42 7.66
N TYR A 160 -16.90 -3.11 7.77
CA TYR A 160 -16.45 -2.12 6.78
C TYR A 160 -15.87 -0.85 7.42
N LEU A 161 -15.45 -0.92 8.69
CA LEU A 161 -14.79 0.20 9.35
C LEU A 161 -13.27 0.17 9.06
N PRO A 162 -12.65 1.26 8.58
CA PRO A 162 -11.24 1.27 8.20
C PRO A 162 -10.25 0.92 9.33
N ASN A 163 -10.62 1.14 10.59
CA ASN A 163 -9.77 0.81 11.74
C ASN A 163 -9.83 -0.67 12.17
N MET A 164 -10.74 -1.46 11.59
CA MET A 164 -10.95 -2.84 12.00
C MET A 164 -9.78 -3.80 11.72
N PRO A 165 -8.95 -3.64 10.68
CA PRO A 165 -7.73 -4.45 10.56
C PRO A 165 -6.86 -4.34 11.81
N ALA A 166 -6.57 -3.11 12.27
CA ALA A 166 -5.76 -2.86 13.45
C ALA A 166 -6.38 -3.43 14.73
N CYS A 167 -7.71 -3.29 14.89
CA CYS A 167 -8.43 -3.87 16.02
C CYS A 167 -8.37 -5.41 16.02
N HIS A 168 -8.62 -6.04 14.87
CA HIS A 168 -8.58 -7.49 14.77
C HIS A 168 -7.18 -8.05 15.01
N ILE A 169 -6.16 -7.44 14.42
CA ILE A 169 -4.76 -7.82 14.65
C ILE A 169 -4.41 -7.70 16.13
N GLY A 170 -4.77 -6.57 16.77
CA GLY A 170 -4.50 -6.34 18.19
C GLY A 170 -5.14 -7.37 19.10
N ILE A 171 -6.39 -7.75 18.84
CA ILE A 171 -7.08 -8.82 19.57
C ILE A 171 -6.38 -10.18 19.37
N ILE A 172 -5.90 -10.46 18.16
CA ILE A 172 -5.30 -11.76 17.81
C ILE A 172 -3.96 -11.98 18.52
N ILE A 173 -3.14 -10.94 18.60
CA ILE A 173 -1.77 -11.02 19.13
C ILE A 173 -1.62 -10.42 20.53
N ASP A 174 -2.72 -9.97 21.14
CA ASP A 174 -2.74 -9.26 22.42
C ASP A 174 -1.81 -8.04 22.45
N ALA A 175 -1.80 -7.26 21.37
CA ALA A 175 -1.08 -6.00 21.29
C ALA A 175 -1.87 -4.89 21.98
N ARG A 176 -1.32 -4.37 23.07
CA ARG A 176 -1.94 -3.37 23.97
C ARG A 176 -1.22 -2.03 23.96
N GLY A 177 -0.15 -1.89 23.17
CA GLY A 177 0.48 -0.61 22.87
C GLY A 177 -0.39 0.27 21.96
N PRO A 178 0.16 1.40 21.46
CA PRO A 178 -0.59 2.32 20.60
C PRO A 178 -1.20 1.62 19.39
N ASN A 179 -2.50 1.83 19.17
CA ASN A 179 -3.26 1.21 18.07
C ASN A 179 -4.05 2.29 17.32
N ASN A 180 -3.75 2.49 16.04
CA ASN A 180 -4.38 3.54 15.24
C ASN A 180 -4.48 3.14 13.76
N SER A 181 -5.19 3.96 12.98
CA SER A 181 -5.32 3.76 11.54
C SER A 181 -5.29 5.07 10.77
N ILE A 182 -4.53 5.09 9.68
CA ILE A 182 -4.37 6.26 8.80
C ILE A 182 -5.11 6.04 7.48
N THR A 183 -6.02 6.96 7.17
CA THR A 183 -6.90 6.87 5.99
C THR A 183 -6.58 7.99 4.99
N GLN A 184 -5.50 7.83 4.22
CA GLN A 184 -4.98 8.88 3.31
C GLN A 184 -4.70 8.33 1.90
N ALA A 185 -5.61 7.50 1.38
CA ALA A 185 -5.51 6.84 0.07
C ALA A 185 -4.08 6.29 -0.19
N GLU A 186 -3.50 6.47 -1.36
CA GLU A 186 -2.18 5.93 -1.73
C GLU A 186 -1.03 6.45 -0.86
N ALA A 187 -1.17 7.60 -0.19
CA ALA A 187 -0.18 8.12 0.74
C ALA A 187 -0.19 7.41 2.11
N SER A 188 -1.18 6.56 2.38
CA SER A 188 -1.32 5.90 3.70
C SER A 188 -0.09 5.08 4.08
N GLY A 189 0.53 4.35 3.14
CA GLY A 189 1.64 3.45 3.45
C GLY A 189 2.85 4.12 4.12
N ASN A 190 3.38 5.20 3.53
CA ASN A 190 4.54 5.88 4.12
C ASN A 190 4.15 6.67 5.39
N LEU A 191 2.90 7.13 5.49
CA LEU A 191 2.39 7.78 6.70
C LEU A 191 2.32 6.82 7.89
N VAL A 192 1.84 5.59 7.64
CA VAL A 192 1.81 4.49 8.61
C VAL A 192 3.21 4.15 9.09
N LEU A 193 4.17 4.00 8.16
CA LEU A 193 5.58 3.79 8.52
C LEU A 193 6.10 4.94 9.39
N GLY A 194 5.79 6.18 9.04
CA GLY A 194 6.23 7.33 9.80
C GLY A 194 5.65 7.43 11.20
N GLU A 195 4.37 7.07 11.36
CA GLU A 195 3.75 7.10 12.69
C GLU A 195 4.24 5.94 13.56
N ALA A 196 4.36 4.74 13.01
CA ALA A 196 4.97 3.61 13.72
C ALA A 196 6.44 3.91 14.13
N GLN A 197 7.22 4.55 13.24
CA GLN A 197 8.57 5.03 13.54
C GLN A 197 8.55 5.99 14.74
N ARG A 198 7.65 6.99 14.72
CA ARG A 198 7.53 8.00 15.79
C ARG A 198 7.07 7.41 17.12
N VAL A 199 6.22 6.39 17.11
CA VAL A 199 5.79 5.69 18.33
C VAL A 199 6.98 5.03 19.02
N ILE A 200 7.83 4.31 18.27
CA ILE A 200 9.05 3.69 18.80
C ILE A 200 10.04 4.77 19.27
N GLU A 201 10.24 5.84 18.49
CA GLU A 201 11.13 6.96 18.86
C GLU A 201 10.71 7.68 20.15
N ARG A 202 9.41 7.75 20.44
CA ARG A 202 8.90 8.32 21.70
C ARG A 202 9.02 7.35 22.88
N GLY A 203 9.47 6.12 22.66
CA GLY A 203 9.57 5.07 23.67
C GLY A 203 8.22 4.49 24.08
N TRP A 204 7.18 4.61 23.25
CA TRP A 204 5.83 4.10 23.56
C TRP A 204 5.60 2.66 23.10
N ALA A 205 6.47 2.13 22.24
CA ALA A 205 6.49 0.73 21.84
C ALA A 205 7.92 0.30 21.51
N ASP A 206 8.21 -0.99 21.61
CA ASP A 206 9.45 -1.61 21.13
C ASP A 206 9.22 -2.34 19.81
N VAL A 207 7.97 -2.76 19.56
CA VAL A 207 7.53 -3.46 18.36
C VAL A 207 6.27 -2.79 17.81
N MET A 208 6.21 -2.58 16.50
CA MET A 208 5.03 -2.07 15.80
C MET A 208 4.73 -2.95 14.58
N ILE A 209 3.47 -3.35 14.41
CA ILE A 209 3.00 -3.76 13.07
C ILE A 209 2.63 -2.49 12.33
N ALA A 210 3.36 -2.19 11.27
CA ALA A 210 3.04 -1.15 10.30
C ALA A 210 2.44 -1.83 9.06
N GLY A 211 1.12 -1.77 8.91
CA GLY A 211 0.42 -2.50 7.87
C GLY A 211 -0.47 -1.64 6.99
N VAL A 212 -0.84 -2.19 5.84
CA VAL A 212 -1.77 -1.56 4.91
C VAL A 212 -2.67 -2.61 4.25
N THR A 213 -3.88 -2.18 3.89
CA THR A 213 -4.79 -2.93 3.02
C THR A 213 -5.56 -1.98 2.14
N GLY A 214 -5.87 -2.40 0.93
CA GLY A 214 -6.59 -1.56 -0.02
C GLY A 214 -7.08 -2.35 -1.22
N THR A 215 -8.26 -1.99 -1.70
CA THR A 215 -8.81 -2.48 -2.96
C THR A 215 -9.40 -1.32 -3.74
N ARG A 216 -9.16 -1.34 -5.04
CA ARG A 216 -9.81 -0.50 -6.04
C ARG A 216 -10.63 -1.30 -7.05
N VAL A 217 -10.58 -2.63 -6.95
CA VAL A 217 -11.37 -3.57 -7.76
C VAL A 217 -12.77 -3.83 -7.20
N HIS A 218 -13.04 -3.44 -5.95
CA HIS A 218 -14.37 -3.56 -5.35
C HIS A 218 -15.44 -2.83 -6.18
N GLU A 219 -16.62 -3.45 -6.32
CA GLU A 219 -17.72 -3.02 -7.20
C GLU A 219 -18.00 -1.50 -7.11
N VAL A 220 -18.27 -1.00 -5.90
CA VAL A 220 -18.56 0.43 -5.67
C VAL A 220 -17.34 1.32 -5.89
N LYS A 221 -16.14 0.84 -5.55
CA LYS A 221 -14.90 1.63 -5.70
C LYS A 221 -14.48 1.74 -7.17
N SER A 222 -14.77 0.72 -7.97
CA SER A 222 -14.52 0.73 -9.41
C SER A 222 -15.40 1.76 -10.14
N ILE A 223 -16.60 2.05 -9.63
CA ILE A 223 -17.45 3.17 -10.12
C ILE A 223 -16.74 4.50 -9.89
N HIS A 224 -16.25 4.74 -8.67
CA HIS A 224 -15.51 5.95 -8.34
C HIS A 224 -14.29 6.12 -9.25
N ALA A 225 -13.50 5.05 -9.42
CA ALA A 225 -12.36 5.03 -10.32
C ALA A 225 -12.72 5.45 -11.75
N LYS A 226 -13.86 4.97 -12.27
CA LYS A 226 -14.30 5.31 -13.63
C LYS A 226 -14.66 6.78 -13.83
N PHE A 227 -15.27 7.38 -12.81
CA PHE A 227 -15.77 8.75 -12.92
C PHE A 227 -14.68 9.79 -12.61
N TRP A 228 -13.69 9.44 -11.79
CA TRP A 228 -12.74 10.41 -11.24
C TRP A 228 -11.30 10.21 -11.72
N ASP A 229 -10.94 9.02 -12.20
CA ASP A 229 -9.56 8.70 -12.58
C ASP A 229 -9.40 8.41 -14.07
N GLN A 230 -8.19 8.68 -14.57
CA GLN A 230 -7.75 8.23 -15.89
C GLN A 230 -7.37 6.74 -15.83
N LEU A 231 -8.23 5.85 -16.33
CA LEU A 231 -7.97 4.40 -16.35
C LEU A 231 -7.35 3.94 -17.67
N ALA A 232 -6.39 3.02 -17.61
CA ALA A 232 -5.73 2.45 -18.78
C ALA A 232 -6.69 1.62 -19.65
N ASP A 233 -6.80 1.98 -20.92
CA ASP A 233 -7.60 1.30 -21.94
C ASP A 233 -6.75 0.68 -23.07
N SER A 234 -5.43 0.89 -23.04
CA SER A 234 -4.51 0.40 -24.06
C SER A 234 -3.21 -0.14 -23.42
N PRO A 235 -2.57 -1.15 -24.05
CA PRO A 235 -2.98 -1.84 -25.27
C PRO A 235 -4.07 -2.88 -24.95
N ALA A 236 -4.54 -3.62 -25.97
CA ALA A 236 -5.56 -4.66 -25.79
C ALA A 236 -5.15 -5.72 -24.74
N GLU A 237 -3.85 -6.06 -24.69
CA GLU A 237 -3.28 -7.01 -23.74
C GLU A 237 -3.24 -6.42 -22.31
N TYR A 238 -4.08 -6.93 -21.40
CA TYR A 238 -4.21 -6.40 -20.03
C TYR A 238 -2.88 -6.36 -19.25
N SER A 239 -2.07 -7.41 -19.36
CA SER A 239 -0.75 -7.53 -18.70
C SER A 239 0.20 -6.38 -19.03
N LYS A 240 -0.04 -5.67 -20.15
CA LYS A 240 0.76 -4.56 -20.65
C LYS A 240 0.19 -3.17 -20.39
N ARG A 241 -1.00 -3.07 -19.79
CA ARG A 241 -1.71 -1.78 -19.59
C ARG A 241 -1.12 -0.93 -18.48
N SER A 242 -0.53 -1.53 -17.46
CA SER A 242 0.17 -0.78 -16.41
C SER A 242 1.58 -0.47 -16.89
N ARG A 243 1.79 0.76 -17.37
CA ARG A 243 3.03 1.22 -18.02
C ARG A 243 3.47 2.61 -17.50
N PRO A 244 3.82 2.74 -16.22
CA PRO A 244 4.24 4.02 -15.64
C PRO A 244 5.38 4.66 -16.45
N PHE A 245 5.31 5.98 -16.65
CA PHE A 245 6.29 6.81 -17.37
C PHE A 245 6.48 6.49 -18.87
N ASP A 246 5.89 5.42 -19.40
CA ASP A 246 5.96 5.09 -20.83
C ASP A 246 5.18 6.13 -21.63
N LYS A 247 5.70 6.55 -22.78
CA LYS A 247 5.05 7.52 -23.67
C LYS A 247 3.66 7.06 -24.13
N GLY A 248 3.47 5.75 -24.26
CA GLY A 248 2.20 5.13 -24.66
C GLY A 248 1.24 4.86 -23.50
N ARG A 249 1.46 5.40 -22.29
CA ARG A 249 0.54 5.26 -21.15
C ARG A 249 -0.77 6.01 -21.39
N THR A 250 -1.87 5.39 -20.97
CA THR A 250 -3.22 5.96 -21.12
C THR A 250 -3.96 6.12 -19.81
N GLY A 251 -3.36 5.72 -18.69
CA GLY A 251 -3.97 5.81 -17.38
C GLY A 251 -3.44 4.74 -16.43
N GLN A 252 -4.02 4.73 -15.24
CA GLN A 252 -3.70 3.75 -14.21
C GLN A 252 -4.50 2.47 -14.34
N VAL A 253 -3.96 1.38 -13.80
CA VAL A 253 -4.65 0.10 -13.64
C VAL A 253 -5.07 -0.05 -12.18
N VAL A 254 -6.32 -0.42 -11.91
CA VAL A 254 -6.79 -0.67 -10.54
C VAL A 254 -6.29 -2.01 -10.01
N GLY A 255 -6.03 -2.09 -8.71
CA GLY A 255 -5.64 -3.33 -8.05
C GLY A 255 -6.14 -3.46 -6.62
N GLU A 256 -5.73 -4.54 -5.96
CA GLU A 256 -5.87 -4.74 -4.52
C GLU A 256 -4.61 -5.39 -3.96
N ALA A 257 -4.31 -5.09 -2.70
CA ALA A 257 -3.21 -5.71 -1.99
C ALA A 257 -3.39 -5.53 -0.48
N ALA A 258 -2.60 -6.26 0.30
CA ALA A 258 -2.32 -5.95 1.68
C ALA A 258 -0.87 -6.28 2.00
N CYS A 259 -0.24 -5.51 2.87
CA CYS A 259 1.13 -5.76 3.28
C CYS A 259 1.32 -5.31 4.73
N SER A 260 2.07 -6.07 5.52
CA SER A 260 2.46 -5.69 6.87
C SER A 260 3.96 -5.84 7.03
N LEU A 261 4.58 -4.86 7.66
CA LEU A 261 5.96 -4.90 8.13
C LEU A 261 5.97 -4.93 9.65
N LEU A 262 6.84 -5.77 10.22
CA LEU A 262 7.17 -5.70 11.64
C LEU A 262 8.34 -4.73 11.81
N LEU A 263 8.12 -3.66 12.56
CA LEU A 263 9.13 -2.67 12.91
C LEU A 263 9.56 -2.90 14.36
N GLU A 264 10.87 -2.92 14.60
CA GLU A 264 11.42 -3.11 15.94
C GLU A 264 12.50 -2.08 16.24
N GLU A 265 12.56 -1.67 17.51
CA GLU A 265 13.73 -0.97 18.03
C GLU A 265 14.97 -1.87 17.87
N LYS A 266 16.08 -1.28 17.41
CA LYS A 266 17.29 -2.03 17.05
C LYS A 266 17.80 -2.92 18.18
N SER A 267 17.91 -2.42 19.41
CA SER A 267 18.42 -3.22 20.53
C SER A 267 17.47 -4.36 20.89
N HIS A 268 16.16 -4.16 20.77
CA HIS A 268 15.15 -5.20 20.91
C HIS A 268 15.33 -6.31 19.85
N ALA A 269 15.44 -5.93 18.58
CA ALA A 269 15.64 -6.86 17.46
C ALA A 269 16.97 -7.63 17.57
N GLU A 270 18.07 -6.95 17.91
CA GLU A 270 19.39 -7.58 18.09
C GLU A 270 19.40 -8.56 19.26
N LYS A 271 18.76 -8.21 20.38
CA LYS A 271 18.68 -9.08 21.58
C LYS A 271 18.04 -10.44 21.28
N ARG A 272 17.05 -10.48 20.38
CA ARG A 272 16.40 -11.73 19.96
C ARG A 272 17.01 -12.37 18.70
N GLY A 273 18.08 -11.79 18.14
CA GLY A 273 18.72 -12.29 16.91
C GLY A 273 17.81 -12.22 15.68
N ALA A 274 17.00 -11.16 15.57
CA ALA A 274 16.02 -11.01 14.51
C ALA A 274 16.66 -11.03 13.10
N LYS A 275 15.98 -11.67 12.16
CA LYS A 275 16.20 -11.44 10.73
C LYS A 275 15.91 -9.97 10.42
N ILE A 276 16.71 -9.36 9.54
CA ILE A 276 16.56 -7.96 9.13
C ILE A 276 16.32 -7.91 7.62
N TRP A 277 15.27 -7.23 7.20
CA TRP A 277 14.98 -6.88 5.81
C TRP A 277 15.58 -5.53 5.42
N GLY A 278 15.65 -4.61 6.38
CA GLY A 278 16.23 -3.29 6.20
C GLY A 278 15.99 -2.40 7.43
N GLU A 279 16.26 -1.13 7.27
CA GLU A 279 16.11 -0.09 8.29
C GLU A 279 15.30 1.08 7.73
N LEU A 280 14.31 1.54 8.50
CA LEU A 280 13.54 2.73 8.18
C LEU A 280 14.26 3.96 8.75
N LEU A 281 14.90 4.73 7.87
CA LEU A 281 15.75 5.86 8.27
C LEU A 281 14.94 7.14 8.47
N GLY A 282 13.95 7.40 7.61
CA GLY A 282 13.18 8.63 7.72
C GLY A 282 11.91 8.61 6.88
N THR A 283 10.93 9.41 7.31
CA THR A 283 9.66 9.59 6.61
C THR A 283 9.32 11.07 6.51
N GLY A 284 8.55 11.42 5.49
CA GLY A 284 8.11 12.79 5.23
C GLY A 284 6.71 12.81 4.63
N ALA A 285 5.98 13.90 4.84
CA ALA A 285 4.63 14.08 4.34
C ALA A 285 4.34 15.55 4.07
N SER A 286 3.45 15.81 3.11
CA SER A 286 2.99 17.15 2.80
C SER A 286 1.60 17.09 2.16
N CYS A 287 0.75 18.06 2.48
CA CYS A 287 -0.51 18.30 1.79
C CYS A 287 -0.50 19.73 1.25
N VAL A 288 -0.68 19.90 -0.06
CA VAL A 288 -0.59 21.21 -0.70
C VAL A 288 -1.79 21.45 -1.59
N LEU A 289 -2.52 22.52 -1.29
CA LEU A 289 -3.60 23.05 -2.10
C LEU A 289 -3.30 24.52 -2.42
N LYS A 290 -3.61 24.93 -3.64
CA LYS A 290 -3.58 26.34 -4.04
C LYS A 290 -4.73 27.11 -3.38
N PRO A 291 -4.68 28.45 -3.32
CA PRO A 291 -5.80 29.26 -2.83
C PRO A 291 -7.13 29.02 -3.55
N SER A 292 -7.10 28.53 -4.80
CA SER A 292 -8.28 28.11 -5.56
C SER A 292 -8.92 26.80 -5.08
N GLY A 293 -8.27 26.08 -4.15
CA GLY A 293 -8.66 24.73 -3.72
C GLY A 293 -8.10 23.61 -4.61
N GLU A 294 -7.37 23.93 -5.67
CA GLU A 294 -6.76 22.92 -6.55
C GLU A 294 -5.54 22.25 -5.90
N PRO A 295 -5.39 20.92 -6.00
CA PRO A 295 -4.19 20.21 -5.54
C PRO A 295 -2.89 20.64 -6.25
N ASP A 296 -1.83 20.87 -5.48
CA ASP A 296 -0.47 21.07 -6.00
C ASP A 296 0.41 19.84 -5.72
N VAL A 297 0.24 18.82 -6.57
CA VAL A 297 0.88 17.52 -6.38
C VAL A 297 2.40 17.58 -6.48
N ARG A 298 2.96 18.39 -7.40
CA ARG A 298 4.41 18.55 -7.53
C ARG A 298 5.03 19.04 -6.23
N THR A 299 4.49 20.13 -5.69
CA THR A 299 4.98 20.73 -4.43
C THR A 299 4.81 19.78 -3.24
N ALA A 300 3.68 19.06 -3.17
CA ALA A 300 3.46 18.06 -2.14
C ALA A 300 4.52 16.95 -2.18
N ILE A 301 4.81 16.39 -3.36
CA ILE A 301 5.85 15.37 -3.52
C ILE A 301 7.21 15.93 -3.12
N THR A 302 7.62 17.08 -3.66
CA THR A 302 8.91 17.74 -3.35
C THR A 302 9.09 17.93 -1.85
N ASN A 303 8.07 18.44 -1.15
CA ASN A 303 8.13 18.67 0.29
C ASN A 303 8.23 17.36 1.07
N SER A 304 7.47 16.33 0.66
CA SER A 304 7.50 15.03 1.32
C SER A 304 8.87 14.34 1.20
N ILE A 305 9.51 14.41 0.03
CA ILE A 305 10.85 13.88 -0.20
C ILE A 305 11.89 14.64 0.63
N LYS A 306 11.89 15.98 0.58
CA LYS A 306 12.81 16.82 1.37
C LYS A 306 12.70 16.51 2.87
N ALA A 307 11.48 16.37 3.38
CA ALA A 307 11.24 16.01 4.78
C ALA A 307 11.79 14.61 5.11
N ALA A 308 11.58 13.61 4.24
CA ALA A 308 12.08 12.25 4.44
C ALA A 308 13.61 12.18 4.43
N LEU A 309 14.27 12.84 3.47
CA LEU A 309 15.73 12.93 3.38
C LEU A 309 16.33 13.63 4.62
N ASN A 310 15.79 14.78 4.99
CA ASN A 310 16.25 15.53 6.16
C ASN A 310 16.11 14.71 7.45
N ARG A 311 15.00 13.98 7.61
CA ARG A 311 14.80 13.12 8.77
C ARG A 311 15.73 11.91 8.79
N ALA A 312 16.03 11.34 7.63
CA ALA A 312 16.98 10.25 7.48
C ALA A 312 18.43 10.70 7.66
N GLY A 313 18.72 12.01 7.62
CA GLY A 313 20.10 12.53 7.60
C GLY A 313 20.84 12.16 6.32
N VAL A 314 20.11 11.95 5.22
CA VAL A 314 20.59 11.43 3.94
C VAL A 314 20.63 12.57 2.92
N GLN A 315 21.73 12.69 2.17
CA GLN A 315 21.81 13.62 1.06
C GLN A 315 21.14 13.04 -0.19
N PRO A 316 20.61 13.88 -1.10
CA PRO A 316 20.07 13.41 -2.38
C PRO A 316 21.04 12.49 -3.14
N ASP A 317 22.35 12.76 -3.02
CA ASP A 317 23.44 12.03 -3.69
C ASP A 317 23.64 10.59 -3.19
N ASP A 318 23.13 10.27 -2.00
CA ASP A 318 23.32 8.94 -1.40
C ASP A 318 22.27 7.93 -1.90
N ILE A 319 21.15 8.41 -2.49
CA ILE A 319 20.03 7.57 -2.92
C ILE A 319 20.47 6.64 -4.06
N GLY A 320 20.35 5.33 -3.83
CA GLY A 320 20.68 4.30 -4.81
C GLY A 320 19.61 4.08 -5.86
N HIS A 321 18.34 4.16 -5.47
CA HIS A 321 17.21 4.16 -6.42
C HIS A 321 15.96 4.82 -5.85
N ILE A 322 15.06 5.20 -6.75
CA ILE A 322 13.72 5.72 -6.42
C ILE A 322 12.69 4.66 -6.76
N ASN A 323 11.92 4.24 -5.76
CA ASN A 323 10.68 3.51 -5.95
C ASN A 323 9.54 4.53 -6.07
N ALA A 324 9.24 4.91 -7.30
CA ALA A 324 8.29 5.96 -7.61
C ALA A 324 6.86 5.57 -7.26
N HIS A 325 5.98 6.56 -7.15
CA HIS A 325 4.54 6.36 -7.14
C HIS A 325 4.09 5.75 -8.47
N GLY A 326 4.54 6.30 -9.61
CA GLY A 326 4.42 5.73 -10.95
C GLY A 326 3.01 5.26 -11.27
N LEU A 327 2.10 6.20 -11.47
CA LEU A 327 0.67 5.93 -11.58
C LEU A 327 0.29 5.34 -12.96
N GLY A 328 1.06 5.65 -14.00
CA GLY A 328 0.66 5.40 -15.39
C GLY A 328 -0.28 6.48 -15.94
N ASP A 329 -0.51 7.53 -15.16
CA ASP A 329 -1.33 8.68 -15.56
C ASP A 329 -0.50 9.68 -16.36
N THR A 330 -1.10 10.24 -17.40
CA THR A 330 -0.40 11.12 -18.34
C THR A 330 0.11 12.41 -17.68
N VAL A 331 -0.63 12.94 -16.71
CA VAL A 331 -0.32 14.20 -16.01
C VAL A 331 0.46 13.95 -14.74
N PHE A 332 0.07 12.97 -13.93
CA PHE A 332 0.69 12.76 -12.62
C PHE A 332 2.11 12.19 -12.71
N ASP A 333 2.42 11.33 -13.69
CA ASP A 333 3.76 10.81 -13.89
C ASP A 333 4.75 11.95 -14.24
N VAL A 334 4.31 12.93 -15.04
CA VAL A 334 5.11 14.15 -15.35
C VAL A 334 5.30 15.01 -14.11
N LYS A 335 4.25 15.21 -13.29
CA LYS A 335 4.37 15.97 -12.04
C LYS A 335 5.30 15.29 -11.04
N GLU A 336 5.31 13.95 -10.99
CA GLU A 336 6.23 13.19 -10.17
C GLU A 336 7.69 13.38 -10.63
N PHE A 337 7.95 13.27 -11.94
CA PHE A 337 9.27 13.57 -12.49
C PHE A 337 9.73 14.99 -12.13
N GLN A 338 8.89 16.00 -12.33
CA GLN A 338 9.21 17.38 -12.00
C GLN A 338 9.54 17.57 -10.52
N ALA A 339 8.82 16.87 -9.63
CA ALA A 339 9.08 16.92 -8.20
C ALA A 339 10.40 16.23 -7.82
N ILE A 340 10.75 15.12 -8.49
CA ILE A 340 12.06 14.48 -8.36
C ILE A 340 13.15 15.46 -8.85
N GLN A 341 12.96 16.12 -10.00
CA GLN A 341 13.89 17.13 -10.50
C GLN A 341 14.08 18.31 -9.53
N ASP A 342 13.03 18.77 -8.85
CA ASP A 342 13.11 19.84 -7.84
C ASP A 342 13.94 19.47 -6.60
N VAL A 343 14.16 18.18 -6.35
CA VAL A 343 14.94 17.69 -5.21
C VAL A 343 16.35 17.29 -5.63
N PHE A 344 16.49 16.57 -6.74
CA PHE A 344 17.73 15.94 -7.17
C PHE A 344 18.47 16.73 -8.25
N GLY A 345 17.87 17.79 -8.81
CA GLY A 345 18.48 18.60 -9.87
C GLY A 345 18.82 17.76 -11.10
N ASP A 346 20.02 17.95 -11.64
CA ASP A 346 20.50 17.25 -12.83
C ASP A 346 20.60 15.73 -12.62
N LYS A 347 20.78 15.26 -11.38
CA LYS A 347 20.83 13.82 -11.08
C LYS A 347 19.49 13.11 -11.18
N ALA A 348 18.38 13.83 -11.27
CA ALA A 348 17.05 13.24 -11.39
C ALA A 348 16.93 12.28 -12.59
N THR A 349 17.69 12.53 -13.65
CA THR A 349 17.71 11.69 -14.86
C THR A 349 18.78 10.59 -14.83
N GLU A 350 19.58 10.50 -13.75
CA GLU A 350 20.65 9.51 -13.59
C GLU A 350 20.26 8.43 -12.58
N ILE A 351 19.52 8.78 -11.52
CA ILE A 351 19.14 7.85 -10.45
C ILE A 351 18.19 6.79 -11.01
N PRO A 352 18.47 5.49 -10.83
CA PRO A 352 17.57 4.42 -11.23
C PRO A 352 16.17 4.57 -10.61
N VAL A 353 15.13 4.45 -11.42
CA VAL A 353 13.72 4.53 -11.00
C VAL A 353 12.99 3.24 -11.30
N THR A 354 12.23 2.74 -10.32
CA THR A 354 11.31 1.61 -10.48
C THR A 354 9.89 2.01 -10.10
N ALA A 355 8.88 1.51 -10.81
CA ALA A 355 7.47 1.76 -10.53
C ALA A 355 6.69 0.45 -10.44
N LEU A 356 6.63 -0.13 -9.24
CA LEU A 356 6.10 -1.48 -9.04
C LEU A 356 4.59 -1.62 -9.30
N LYS A 357 3.84 -0.52 -9.43
CA LYS A 357 2.46 -0.56 -9.95
C LYS A 357 2.38 -1.20 -11.34
N SER A 358 3.47 -1.25 -12.10
CA SER A 358 3.54 -2.00 -13.37
C SER A 358 3.22 -3.50 -13.21
N TYR A 359 3.47 -4.08 -12.03
CA TYR A 359 3.22 -5.50 -11.74
C TYR A 359 1.80 -5.77 -11.26
N PHE A 360 1.27 -4.93 -10.37
CA PHE A 360 0.04 -5.23 -9.62
C PHE A 360 -1.00 -4.11 -9.60
N GLY A 361 -0.74 -2.99 -10.28
CA GLY A 361 -1.67 -1.86 -10.37
C GLY A 361 -1.73 -1.04 -9.09
N ASN A 362 -2.62 -0.05 -9.08
CA ASN A 362 -2.87 0.83 -7.96
C ASN A 362 -3.87 0.19 -6.98
N SER A 363 -3.37 -0.25 -5.83
CA SER A 363 -4.14 -0.87 -4.75
C SER A 363 -4.69 0.14 -3.73
N GLY A 364 -4.63 1.44 -4.02
CA GLY A 364 -5.09 2.49 -3.12
C GLY A 364 -4.23 2.54 -1.85
N SER A 365 -4.84 2.45 -0.67
CA SER A 365 -4.10 2.52 0.61
C SER A 365 -3.06 1.44 0.84
N ALA A 366 -3.08 0.34 0.09
CA ALA A 366 -2.02 -0.67 0.15
C ALA A 366 -0.72 -0.26 -0.56
N CYS A 367 -0.74 0.80 -1.38
CA CYS A 367 0.47 1.39 -1.96
C CYS A 367 1.44 1.88 -0.88
N GLY A 368 2.67 2.22 -1.28
CA GLY A 368 3.72 2.57 -0.34
C GLY A 368 4.38 1.32 0.25
N ILE A 369 3.73 0.61 1.17
CA ILE A 369 4.37 -0.53 1.87
C ILE A 369 4.55 -1.74 0.94
N VAL A 370 3.52 -2.16 0.19
CA VAL A 370 3.68 -3.29 -0.76
C VAL A 370 4.76 -3.02 -1.82
N GLU A 371 4.90 -1.75 -2.19
CA GLU A 371 5.90 -1.28 -3.15
C GLU A 371 7.30 -1.24 -2.51
N ALA A 372 7.43 -0.72 -1.29
CA ALA A 372 8.68 -0.74 -0.54
C ALA A 372 9.18 -2.16 -0.27
N SER A 373 8.27 -3.10 0.03
CA SER A 373 8.56 -4.52 0.16
C SER A 373 9.19 -5.11 -1.11
N GLY A 374 8.76 -4.70 -2.30
CA GLY A 374 9.41 -5.13 -3.55
C GLY A 374 10.85 -4.62 -3.70
N SER A 375 11.14 -3.39 -3.27
CA SER A 375 12.53 -2.92 -3.20
C SER A 375 13.35 -3.68 -2.16
N LEU A 376 12.81 -3.92 -0.96
CA LEU A 376 13.51 -4.69 0.09
C LEU A 376 13.83 -6.13 -0.36
N VAL A 377 12.86 -6.81 -0.98
CA VAL A 377 13.02 -8.16 -1.50
C VAL A 377 14.08 -8.23 -2.60
N ALA A 378 14.04 -7.30 -3.57
CA ALA A 378 15.01 -7.28 -4.65
C ALA A 378 16.41 -6.86 -4.20
N LEU A 379 16.52 -5.88 -3.29
CA LEU A 379 17.81 -5.42 -2.75
C LEU A 379 18.53 -6.52 -1.96
N LYS A 380 17.78 -7.42 -1.32
CA LYS A 380 18.36 -8.61 -0.67
C LYS A 380 19.07 -9.54 -1.66
N GLN A 381 18.69 -9.49 -2.95
CA GLN A 381 19.35 -10.17 -4.05
C GLN A 381 20.38 -9.28 -4.78
N GLY A 382 20.63 -8.05 -4.29
CA GLY A 382 21.50 -7.07 -4.95
C GLY A 382 20.90 -6.46 -6.21
N LEU A 383 19.58 -6.38 -6.31
CA LEU A 383 18.86 -5.96 -7.52
C LEU A 383 17.89 -4.80 -7.25
N ILE A 384 17.67 -3.97 -8.29
CA ILE A 384 16.58 -3.00 -8.40
C ILE A 384 15.57 -3.60 -9.40
N PRO A 385 14.28 -3.73 -9.05
CA PRO A 385 13.30 -4.30 -9.96
C PRO A 385 13.12 -3.45 -11.22
N ALA A 386 12.90 -4.11 -12.36
CA ALA A 386 12.48 -3.42 -13.57
C ALA A 386 11.05 -2.86 -13.43
N THR A 387 10.73 -1.82 -14.18
CA THR A 387 9.36 -1.37 -14.43
C THR A 387 8.87 -2.11 -15.67
N LEU A 388 7.79 -2.88 -15.52
CA LEU A 388 7.20 -3.60 -16.66
C LEU A 388 6.59 -2.61 -17.65
N ASN A 389 6.57 -2.99 -18.92
CA ASN A 389 5.87 -2.28 -20.00
C ASN A 389 6.37 -0.85 -20.29
N TYR A 390 7.57 -0.49 -19.83
CA TYR A 390 8.26 0.73 -20.20
C TYR A 390 9.14 0.48 -21.45
N GLU A 391 8.58 0.77 -22.62
CA GLU A 391 9.15 0.48 -23.94
C GLU A 391 9.71 1.75 -24.59
N GLU A 392 8.90 2.81 -24.65
CA GLU A 392 9.26 4.10 -25.25
C GLU A 392 9.33 5.19 -24.16
N PRO A 393 10.53 5.70 -23.85
CA PRO A 393 10.70 6.81 -22.90
C PRO A 393 9.88 8.04 -23.31
N ASP A 394 9.15 8.59 -22.34
CA ASP A 394 8.42 9.85 -22.55
C ASP A 394 9.38 11.06 -22.43
N PRO A 395 9.49 11.91 -23.46
CA PRO A 395 10.32 13.13 -23.39
C PRO A 395 9.88 14.12 -22.30
N ASP A 396 8.62 14.08 -21.84
CA ASP A 396 8.11 14.97 -20.79
C ASP A 396 8.50 14.51 -19.37
N CYS A 397 8.96 13.26 -19.21
CA CYS A 397 9.50 12.73 -17.96
C CYS A 397 10.71 11.80 -18.19
N PRO A 398 11.88 12.34 -18.55
CA PRO A 398 13.09 11.59 -18.91
C PRO A 398 13.80 10.93 -17.71
N LEU A 399 13.07 10.17 -16.90
CA LEU A 399 13.60 9.40 -15.78
C LEU A 399 14.45 8.21 -16.27
N ASN A 400 15.48 7.85 -15.50
CA ASN A 400 16.23 6.60 -15.70
C ASN A 400 15.44 5.40 -15.18
N VAL A 401 14.34 5.07 -15.86
CA VAL A 401 13.47 3.96 -15.48
C VAL A 401 14.17 2.63 -15.79
N VAL A 402 14.33 1.78 -14.77
CA VAL A 402 14.86 0.42 -14.92
C VAL A 402 13.88 -0.39 -15.78
N ARG A 403 14.37 -1.04 -16.84
CA ARG A 403 13.54 -1.75 -17.84
C ARG A 403 14.20 -3.02 -18.34
N ASN A 404 13.44 -3.88 -19.00
CA ASN A 404 13.82 -5.20 -19.53
C ASN A 404 14.17 -6.23 -18.45
N GLU A 405 15.17 -5.94 -17.62
CA GLU A 405 15.66 -6.84 -16.57
C GLU A 405 15.99 -6.06 -15.28
N PRO A 406 15.95 -6.71 -14.10
CA PRO A 406 16.39 -6.08 -12.86
C PRO A 406 17.85 -5.59 -12.94
N LEU A 407 18.11 -4.39 -12.40
CA LEU A 407 19.43 -3.77 -12.43
C LEU A 407 20.24 -4.15 -11.18
N ALA A 408 21.47 -4.64 -11.35
CA ALA A 408 22.36 -4.92 -10.23
C ALA A 408 22.77 -3.63 -9.49
N THR A 409 22.78 -3.68 -8.16
CA THR A 409 23.21 -2.56 -7.31
C THR A 409 23.90 -3.05 -6.04
N ASN A 410 24.87 -2.26 -5.59
CA ASN A 410 25.44 -2.37 -4.23
C ASN A 410 24.91 -1.27 -3.30
N ASN A 411 24.23 -0.26 -3.83
CA ASN A 411 23.61 0.79 -3.02
C ASN A 411 22.21 0.35 -2.62
N LYS A 412 22.03 0.06 -1.32
CA LYS A 412 20.78 -0.44 -0.73
C LYS A 412 19.85 0.67 -0.24
N LEU A 413 20.26 1.93 -0.38
CA LEU A 413 19.47 3.07 0.07
C LEU A 413 18.46 3.47 -1.00
N PHE A 414 17.18 3.52 -0.65
CA PHE A 414 16.13 3.88 -1.59
C PHE A 414 15.10 4.83 -1.02
N LEU A 415 14.53 5.63 -1.93
CA LEU A 415 13.43 6.53 -1.65
C LEU A 415 12.13 5.91 -2.17
N LYS A 416 11.12 5.77 -1.31
CA LYS A 416 9.77 5.39 -1.72
C LYS A 416 8.87 6.62 -1.73
N ILE A 417 8.18 6.86 -2.85
CA ILE A 417 7.25 7.99 -3.03
C ILE A 417 5.82 7.46 -3.16
N SER A 418 4.89 8.11 -2.47
CA SER A 418 3.45 7.90 -2.65
C SER A 418 2.72 9.23 -2.64
N THR A 419 1.81 9.42 -3.59
CA THR A 419 1.00 10.64 -3.70
C THR A 419 -0.47 10.31 -4.00
N THR A 420 -1.34 11.24 -3.70
CA THR A 420 -2.77 11.21 -4.03
C THR A 420 -3.05 12.29 -5.08
N THR A 421 -4.13 12.12 -5.84
CA THR A 421 -4.61 13.13 -6.78
C THR A 421 -5.11 14.40 -6.07
N CYS A 422 -5.39 14.32 -4.76
CA CYS A 422 -5.90 15.41 -3.92
C CYS A 422 -4.81 16.27 -3.25
N GLY A 423 -3.52 16.09 -3.59
CA GLY A 423 -2.45 16.97 -3.10
C GLY A 423 -1.81 16.52 -1.78
N GLN A 424 -2.19 15.38 -1.25
CA GLN A 424 -1.48 14.69 -0.16
C GLN A 424 -0.36 13.82 -0.76
N ALA A 425 0.86 13.97 -0.26
CA ALA A 425 2.01 13.14 -0.60
C ALA A 425 2.75 12.69 0.66
N SER A 426 3.52 11.61 0.51
CA SER A 426 4.31 11.01 1.57
C SER A 426 5.51 10.26 0.97
N ALA A 427 6.63 10.24 1.69
CA ALA A 427 7.84 9.56 1.26
C ALA A 427 8.53 8.87 2.45
N SER A 428 9.30 7.82 2.16
CA SER A 428 10.16 7.15 3.13
C SER A 428 11.54 6.85 2.54
N VAL A 429 12.58 7.03 3.34
CA VAL A 429 13.96 6.61 3.04
C VAL A 429 14.25 5.34 3.82
N ILE A 430 14.61 4.28 3.11
CA ILE A 430 14.81 2.95 3.67
C ILE A 430 16.14 2.40 3.16
N CYS A 431 16.90 1.74 4.03
CA CYS A 431 18.11 1.02 3.65
C CYS A 431 17.83 -0.48 3.71
N GLY A 432 18.03 -1.22 2.61
CA GLY A 432 17.93 -2.69 2.60
C GLY A 432 19.05 -3.37 3.39
N ALA A 433 18.78 -4.57 3.92
CA ALA A 433 19.74 -5.39 4.67
C ALA A 433 20.89 -5.93 3.81
#